data_AF-Q1W4J4-F1
#
_entry.id   AF-Q1W4J4-F1
#
_cell.length_a   1.000
_cell.length_b   1.000
_cell.length_c   1.000
_cell.angle_alpha   90.00
_cell.angle_beta   90.00
_cell.angle_gamma   90.00
#
_symmetry.space_group_name_H-M   'P 1'
#
loop_
_entity.id
_entity.type
_entity.pdbx_description
1 polymer ?
#
loop_
_entity_poly.entity_id
_entity_poly.type
_entity_poly.pdbx_seq_one_letter_code
_entity_poly.pdbx_strand_id
1 'polypeptide(L)'
;LDGFYSGFEGGKKGNLNVEFMGSDGGLVDLKNFTGLKSILSGPAGGVVGYALTSWDEKRLAPVIGFDVGGTSTDVSRFDGKYEIVYETTTAGISIQSPQLDINTVAAGGGSCLTFRNGMFHAGPESAGAHP
;
A
#
# COMPACT_ATOMS: atom_id res chain seq x y z
N LEU A 1 2.88 19.72 9.52
CA LEU A 1 3.47 18.66 10.39
C LEU A 1 3.17 18.86 11.87
N ASP A 2 2.97 20.08 12.36
CA ASP A 2 2.70 20.28 13.80
C ASP A 2 1.42 19.55 14.27
N GLY A 3 0.39 19.47 13.42
CA GLY A 3 -0.81 18.65 13.67
C GLY A 3 -0.60 17.12 13.62
N PHE A 4 0.44 16.64 12.93
CA PHE A 4 0.83 15.22 12.98
C PHE A 4 1.51 14.92 14.32
N TYR A 5 2.45 15.79 14.72
CA TYR A 5 3.19 15.62 15.97
C TYR A 5 2.32 15.85 17.22
N SER A 6 1.21 16.61 17.14
CA SER A 6 0.33 16.83 18.28
C SER A 6 -0.35 15.57 18.82
N GLY A 7 -0.38 14.47 18.04
CA GLY A 7 -0.87 13.18 18.48
C GLY A 7 0.11 12.39 19.38
N PHE A 8 1.37 12.82 19.46
CA PHE A 8 2.40 12.13 20.23
C PHE A 8 2.70 12.85 21.56
N GLU A 9 3.00 12.07 22.60
CA GLU A 9 3.40 12.61 23.90
C GLU A 9 4.68 13.46 23.78
N GLY A 10 4.64 14.70 24.27
CA GLY A 10 5.73 15.68 24.11
C GLY A 10 5.75 16.42 22.76
N GLY A 11 4.86 16.07 21.84
CA GLY A 11 4.71 16.72 20.53
C GLY A 11 6.01 16.70 19.72
N LYS A 12 6.21 17.74 18.90
CA LYS A 12 7.40 17.87 18.03
C LYS A 12 8.72 18.00 18.79
N LYS A 13 8.66 18.36 20.08
CA LYS A 13 9.84 18.53 20.96
C LYS A 13 10.09 17.31 21.85
N GLY A 14 9.23 16.29 21.81
CA GLY A 14 9.47 15.03 22.46
C GLY A 14 10.67 14.32 21.86
N ASN A 15 11.37 13.50 22.64
CA ASN A 15 12.48 12.69 22.15
C ASN A 15 11.94 11.44 21.43
N LEU A 16 11.29 11.66 20.28
CA LEU A 16 10.61 10.64 19.48
C LEU A 16 11.42 10.35 18.22
N ASN A 17 11.72 9.07 17.98
CA ASN A 17 12.16 8.64 16.66
C ASN A 17 10.94 8.32 15.80
N VAL A 18 10.73 9.12 14.75
CA VAL A 18 9.61 8.94 13.83
C VAL A 18 10.14 8.63 12.45
N GLU A 19 9.76 7.46 11.95
CA GLU A 19 10.09 6.98 10.63
C GLU A 19 8.82 6.71 9.83
N PHE A 20 8.92 6.79 8.52
CA PHE A 20 7.84 6.62 7.58
C PHE A 20 8.14 5.42 6.68
N MET A 21 7.13 4.60 6.44
CA MET A 21 7.22 3.55 5.44
C MET A 21 7.40 4.18 4.06
N GLY A 22 8.39 3.69 3.32
CA GLY A 22 8.63 4.02 1.92
C GLY A 22 7.96 3.03 0.97
N SER A 23 7.76 3.44 -0.28
CA SER A 23 7.26 2.60 -1.38
C SER A 23 8.09 1.33 -1.61
N ASP A 24 9.36 1.33 -1.20
CA ASP A 24 10.32 0.23 -1.31
C ASP A 24 10.24 -0.78 -0.14
N GLY A 25 9.35 -0.56 0.83
CA GLY A 25 9.22 -1.37 2.05
C GLY A 25 10.23 -1.01 3.14
N GLY A 26 11.06 0.02 2.95
CA GLY A 26 11.99 0.54 3.94
C GLY A 26 11.35 1.57 4.88
N LEU A 27 12.05 1.86 5.99
CA LEU A 27 11.72 2.98 6.86
C LEU A 27 12.69 4.13 6.59
N VAL A 28 12.16 5.35 6.51
CA VAL A 28 12.95 6.58 6.31
C VAL A 28 12.54 7.65 7.31
N ASP A 29 13.51 8.44 7.77
CA ASP A 29 13.20 9.59 8.62
C ASP A 29 12.46 10.68 7.84
N LEU A 30 11.84 11.60 8.59
CA LEU A 30 11.05 12.71 8.03
C LEU A 30 11.81 13.56 7.00
N LYS A 31 13.12 13.79 7.17
CA LYS A 31 13.90 14.66 6.27
C LYS A 31 14.14 13.99 4.92
N ASN A 32 14.19 12.66 4.91
CA ASN A 32 14.46 11.84 3.73
C ASN A 32 13.19 11.29 3.06
N PHE A 33 12.02 11.55 3.65
CA PHE A 33 10.72 11.19 3.10
C PHE A 33 10.28 12.21 2.04
N THR A 34 10.01 11.72 0.83
CA THR A 34 9.57 12.55 -0.31
C THR A 34 8.24 12.05 -0.83
N GLY A 35 7.52 12.89 -1.58
CA GLY A 35 6.26 12.50 -2.21
C GLY A 35 6.40 11.23 -3.07
N LEU A 36 7.51 11.11 -3.82
CA LEU A 36 7.79 9.91 -4.62
C LEU A 36 7.90 8.64 -3.77
N LYS A 37 8.59 8.71 -2.62
CA LYS A 37 8.72 7.59 -1.67
C LYS A 37 7.44 7.30 -0.88
N SER A 38 6.43 8.17 -0.98
CA SER A 38 5.14 8.00 -0.30
C SER A 38 4.11 7.24 -1.14
N ILE A 39 4.37 7.06 -2.43
CA ILE A 39 3.43 6.41 -3.35
C ILE A 39 3.31 4.94 -2.97
N LEU A 40 2.10 4.45 -2.67
CA LEU A 40 1.85 3.08 -2.23
C LEU A 40 2.62 2.65 -0.96
N SER A 41 3.04 3.59 -0.10
CA SER A 41 3.76 3.25 1.13
C SER A 41 2.92 2.47 2.15
N GLY A 42 1.61 2.67 2.18
CA GLY A 42 0.69 1.91 3.02
C GLY A 42 0.69 0.41 2.66
N PRO A 43 0.33 0.06 1.41
CA PRO A 43 0.39 -1.31 0.92
C PRO A 43 1.78 -1.95 1.07
N ALA A 44 2.85 -1.19 0.86
CA ALA A 44 4.23 -1.67 1.07
C ALA A 44 4.46 -2.20 2.50
N GLY A 45 3.92 -1.52 3.51
CA GLY A 45 3.94 -2.00 4.89
C GLY A 45 3.17 -3.32 5.08
N GLY A 46 2.05 -3.49 4.38
CA GLY A 46 1.30 -4.75 4.34
C GLY A 46 2.13 -5.89 3.73
N VAL A 47 2.86 -5.62 2.65
CA VAL A 47 3.78 -6.58 2.02
C VAL A 47 4.85 -7.07 2.97
N VAL A 48 5.54 -6.13 3.62
CA VAL A 48 6.57 -6.44 4.63
C VAL A 48 5.95 -7.25 5.78
N GLY A 49 4.76 -6.86 6.24
CA GLY A 49 4.02 -7.55 7.28
C GLY A 49 3.78 -9.03 6.96
N TYR A 50 3.06 -9.33 5.87
CA TYR A 50 2.73 -10.72 5.56
C TYR A 50 3.94 -11.54 5.14
N ALA A 51 4.96 -10.93 4.51
CA ALA A 51 6.18 -11.63 4.14
C ALA A 51 6.90 -12.15 5.38
N LEU A 52 7.04 -11.31 6.42
CA LEU A 52 7.73 -11.68 7.66
C LEU A 52 6.94 -12.66 8.52
N THR A 53 5.60 -12.64 8.48
CA THR A 53 4.77 -13.48 9.35
C THR A 53 4.35 -14.80 8.71
N SER A 54 4.25 -14.86 7.39
CA SER A 54 3.62 -15.98 6.68
C SER A 54 4.61 -16.82 5.86
N TRP A 55 5.84 -16.34 5.64
CA TRP A 55 6.87 -17.09 4.93
C TRP A 55 7.40 -18.25 5.77
N ASP A 56 7.44 -19.44 5.18
CA ASP A 56 8.03 -20.64 5.78
C ASP A 56 9.25 -21.07 4.97
N GLU A 57 10.44 -20.82 5.53
CA GLU A 57 11.75 -21.19 4.98
C GLU A 57 11.91 -22.69 4.70
N LYS A 58 11.13 -23.55 5.36
CA LYS A 58 11.19 -25.00 5.11
C LYS A 58 10.31 -25.41 3.94
N ARG A 59 9.18 -24.72 3.78
CA ARG A 59 8.19 -25.03 2.75
C ARG A 59 8.51 -24.35 1.42
N LEU A 60 9.15 -23.18 1.45
CA LEU A 60 9.49 -22.37 0.28
C LEU A 60 8.30 -22.14 -0.67
N ALA A 61 7.09 -22.02 -0.10
CA ALA A 61 5.87 -21.80 -0.86
C ALA A 61 5.63 -20.29 -0.99
N PRO A 62 5.47 -19.76 -2.22
CA PRO A 62 5.14 -18.35 -2.42
C PRO A 62 3.85 -17.97 -1.70
N VAL A 63 3.85 -16.76 -1.12
CA VAL A 63 2.71 -16.15 -0.43
C VAL A 63 2.16 -15.04 -1.29
N ILE A 64 0.83 -14.96 -1.39
CA ILE A 64 0.12 -13.87 -2.05
C ILE A 64 -0.54 -13.01 -0.97
N GLY A 65 -0.19 -11.73 -0.97
CA GLY A 65 -0.89 -10.71 -0.19
C GLY A 65 -2.15 -10.28 -0.92
N PHE A 66 -3.25 -10.16 -0.19
CA PHE A 66 -4.53 -9.73 -0.71
C PHE A 66 -5.20 -8.81 0.32
N ASP A 67 -5.00 -7.50 0.16
CA ASP A 67 -5.52 -6.48 1.06
C ASP A 67 -6.72 -5.78 0.42
N VAL A 68 -7.91 -6.03 0.95
CA VAL A 68 -9.16 -5.46 0.45
C VAL A 68 -9.56 -4.29 1.33
N GLY A 69 -9.43 -3.09 0.78
CA GLY A 69 -9.97 -1.87 1.37
C GLY A 69 -11.42 -1.60 0.98
N GLY A 70 -11.93 -0.43 1.37
CA GLY A 70 -13.25 0.04 0.97
C GLY A 70 -13.34 0.40 -0.51
N THR A 71 -12.27 0.89 -1.13
CA THR A 71 -12.29 1.40 -2.52
C THR A 71 -11.49 0.53 -3.48
N SER A 72 -10.39 -0.04 -3.01
CA SER A 72 -9.43 -0.78 -3.83
C SER A 72 -9.00 -2.05 -3.13
N THR A 73 -8.41 -2.93 -3.92
CA THR A 73 -7.75 -4.16 -3.46
C THR A 73 -6.32 -4.14 -3.94
N ASP A 74 -5.38 -4.26 -3.01
CA ASP A 74 -3.95 -4.33 -3.29
C ASP A 74 -3.49 -5.79 -3.25
N VAL A 75 -2.81 -6.22 -4.31
CA VAL A 75 -2.34 -7.60 -4.48
C VAL A 75 -0.84 -7.61 -4.72
N SER A 76 -0.12 -8.46 -4.01
CA SER A 76 1.33 -8.61 -4.14
C SER A 76 1.78 -10.05 -3.90
N ARG A 77 3.04 -10.35 -4.24
CA ARG A 77 3.62 -11.68 -4.11
C ARG A 77 4.93 -11.62 -3.33
N PHE A 78 5.19 -12.65 -2.53
CA PHE A 78 6.48 -12.87 -1.86
C PHE A 78 6.90 -14.33 -2.02
N ASP A 79 8.12 -14.57 -2.48
CA ASP A 79 8.67 -15.92 -2.69
C ASP A 79 10.05 -16.14 -2.06
N GLY A 80 10.30 -15.46 -0.93
CA GLY A 80 11.59 -15.45 -0.23
C GLY A 80 12.42 -14.19 -0.49
N LYS A 81 11.97 -13.33 -1.41
CA LYS A 81 12.52 -12.00 -1.66
C LYS A 81 11.40 -11.02 -2.00
N TYR A 82 11.66 -9.75 -1.72
CA TYR A 82 10.78 -8.67 -2.14
C TYR A 82 10.95 -8.41 -3.64
N GLU A 83 9.83 -8.39 -4.36
CA GLU A 83 9.80 -8.00 -5.77
C GLU A 83 9.77 -6.47 -5.86
N ILE A 84 10.69 -5.90 -6.65
CA ILE A 84 10.85 -4.46 -6.82
C ILE A 84 10.70 -4.12 -8.29
N VAL A 85 9.87 -3.12 -8.57
CA VAL A 85 9.70 -2.52 -9.90
C VAL A 85 10.27 -1.10 -9.88
N TYR A 86 10.89 -0.71 -11.00
CA TYR A 86 11.53 0.60 -11.15
C TYR A 86 10.72 1.57 -12.00
N GLU A 87 9.81 1.04 -12.81
CA GLU A 87 8.88 1.81 -13.62
C GLU A 87 7.48 1.30 -13.39
N THR A 88 6.57 2.21 -13.05
CA THR A 88 5.14 1.91 -12.89
C THR A 88 4.34 3.01 -13.56
N THR A 89 3.15 2.65 -14.06
CA THR A 89 2.19 3.63 -14.55
C THR A 89 1.05 3.72 -13.56
N THR A 90 0.97 4.83 -12.83
CA THR A 90 -0.13 5.10 -11.89
C THR A 90 -0.96 6.25 -12.44
N ALA A 91 -2.28 6.03 -12.61
CA ALA A 91 -3.20 7.02 -13.16
C ALA A 91 -2.75 7.64 -14.51
N GLY A 92 -2.05 6.86 -15.35
CA GLY A 92 -1.55 7.31 -16.65
C GLY A 92 -0.22 8.08 -16.62
N ILE A 93 0.41 8.22 -15.44
CA ILE A 93 1.73 8.85 -15.27
C ILE A 93 2.78 7.77 -15.02
N SER A 94 3.85 7.78 -15.82
CA SER A 94 5.02 6.92 -15.59
C SER A 94 5.89 7.47 -14.47
N ILE A 95 6.10 6.67 -13.44
CA ILE A 95 6.96 6.98 -12.29
C ILE A 95 8.18 6.07 -12.35
N GLN A 96 9.37 6.67 -12.35
CA GLN A 96 10.65 5.97 -12.35
C GLN A 96 11.31 6.04 -10.97
N SER A 97 10.83 5.20 -10.05
CA SER A 97 11.34 5.08 -8.69
C SER A 97 11.23 3.62 -8.24
N PRO A 98 12.21 3.08 -7.48
CA PRO A 98 12.08 1.76 -6.90
C PRO A 98 10.90 1.72 -5.93
N GLN A 99 10.07 0.68 -6.07
CA GLN A 99 8.95 0.38 -5.19
C GLN A 99 8.64 -1.11 -5.21
N LEU A 100 7.96 -1.60 -4.19
CA LEU A 100 7.46 -2.98 -4.16
C LEU A 100 6.46 -3.21 -5.29
N ASP A 101 6.50 -4.40 -5.89
CA ASP A 101 5.55 -4.80 -6.93
C ASP A 101 4.17 -5.08 -6.30
N ILE A 102 3.30 -4.07 -6.38
CA ILE A 102 1.95 -4.09 -5.83
C ILE A 102 0.99 -3.69 -6.94
N ASN A 103 0.01 -4.56 -7.17
CA ASN A 103 -1.01 -4.36 -8.18
C ASN A 103 -2.32 -3.96 -7.49
N THR A 104 -2.74 -2.71 -7.72
CA THR A 104 -3.99 -2.19 -7.18
C THR A 104 -5.12 -2.39 -8.19
N VAL A 105 -6.17 -3.10 -7.78
CA VAL A 105 -7.43 -3.22 -8.51
C VAL A 105 -8.42 -2.21 -7.93
N ALA A 106 -9.09 -1.44 -8.79
CA ALA A 106 -10.14 -0.49 -8.42
C ALA A 106 -11.47 -1.20 -8.08
N ALA A 107 -11.41 -2.13 -7.15
CA ALA A 107 -12.56 -2.77 -6.55
C ALA A 107 -12.28 -3.03 -5.07
N GLY A 108 -13.21 -2.68 -4.20
CA GLY A 108 -13.13 -2.90 -2.76
C GLY A 108 -14.50 -3.19 -2.18
N GLY A 109 -14.61 -3.19 -0.84
CA GLY A 109 -15.86 -3.48 -0.15
C GLY A 109 -17.00 -2.49 -0.43
N GLY A 110 -16.68 -1.26 -0.83
CA GLY A 110 -17.60 -0.19 -1.19
C GLY A 110 -17.89 -0.08 -2.69
N SER A 111 -17.42 -1.02 -3.52
CA SER A 111 -17.70 -1.01 -4.96
C SER A 111 -19.20 -1.04 -5.24
N CYS A 112 -19.70 -0.04 -5.95
CA CYS A 112 -21.10 0.07 -6.31
C CYS A 112 -21.47 -1.00 -7.35
N LEU A 113 -22.57 -1.71 -7.10
CA LEU A 113 -23.10 -2.71 -8.02
C LEU A 113 -24.04 -2.05 -9.03
N THR A 114 -23.82 -2.30 -10.31
CA THR A 114 -24.72 -1.83 -11.39
C THR A 114 -25.09 -2.96 -12.32
N PHE A 115 -26.27 -2.89 -12.93
CA PHE A 115 -26.70 -3.81 -13.97
C PHE A 115 -26.81 -3.06 -15.30
N ARG A 116 -25.98 -3.41 -16.28
CA ARG A 116 -25.93 -2.74 -17.59
C ARG A 116 -25.71 -3.79 -18.67
N ASN A 117 -26.37 -3.64 -19.82
CA ASN A 117 -26.23 -4.53 -20.98
C ASN A 117 -26.39 -6.03 -20.67
N GLY A 118 -27.25 -6.39 -19.72
CA GLY A 118 -27.49 -7.78 -19.33
C GLY A 118 -26.43 -8.38 -18.37
N MET A 119 -25.49 -7.58 -17.88
CA MET A 119 -24.43 -8.01 -16.97
C MET A 119 -24.45 -7.23 -15.65
N PHE A 120 -24.09 -7.91 -14.57
CA PHE A 120 -23.78 -7.26 -13.29
C PHE A 120 -22.32 -6.81 -13.28
N HIS A 121 -22.10 -5.56 -12.91
CA HIS A 121 -20.80 -4.92 -12.76
C HIS A 121 -20.60 -4.50 -11.31
N ALA A 122 -19.39 -4.67 -10.79
CA ALA A 122 -18.97 -4.16 -9.49
C ALA A 122 -17.86 -3.12 -9.68
N GLY A 123 -18.12 -1.86 -9.34
CA GLY A 123 -17.22 -0.75 -9.61
C GLY A 123 -17.27 -0.22 -11.06
N PRO A 124 -16.42 0.74 -11.44
CA PRO A 124 -15.32 1.33 -10.65
C PRO A 124 -15.79 2.39 -9.62
N GLU A 125 -17.07 2.76 -9.64
CA GLU A 125 -17.66 3.67 -8.66
C GLU A 125 -17.62 3.04 -7.26
N SER A 126 -17.26 3.82 -6.24
CA SER A 126 -17.17 3.38 -4.84
C SER A 126 -17.98 4.31 -3.94
N ALA A 127 -18.70 3.73 -2.97
CA ALA A 127 -19.37 4.44 -1.90
C ALA A 127 -18.37 5.03 -0.86
N GLY A 128 -17.14 4.50 -0.84
CA GLY A 128 -16.08 4.97 0.05
C GLY A 128 -16.35 4.61 1.50
N ALA A 129 -16.20 5.59 2.40
CA ALA A 129 -16.40 5.42 3.85
C ALA A 129 -17.68 6.08 4.36
N HIS A 130 -18.45 6.77 3.51
CA HIS A 130 -19.64 7.52 3.91
C HIS A 130 -20.52 7.96 2.71
N PRO A 131 -21.77 7.49 2.58
CA PRO A 131 -22.29 6.22 3.08
C PRO A 131 -21.57 5.02 2.46
#